data_AF-W4QCM5-F1
#
_entry.id   AF-W4QCM5-F1
#
_cell.length_a   1.000
_cell.length_b   1.000
_cell.length_c   1.000
_cell.angle_alpha   90.00
_cell.angle_beta   90.00
_cell.angle_gamma   90.00
#
_symmetry.space_group_name_H-M   'P 1'
#
loop_
_entity.id
_entity.type
_entity.pdbx_description
1 polymer ?
#
loop_
_entity_poly.entity_id
_entity_poly.type
_entity_poly.pdbx_seq_one_letter_code
_entity_poly.pdbx_strand_id
1 'polypeptide(L)'
;MPTATVNLLTNYQKENKLLHTWDLYYPFVQYKILSSSCEQLRDIYECEEGLEYRLKETIKFAPTYTDWIDLLKTKRYTRTRLQRLATHVLTNTTKEEMQSAHSEGLRHIQLLGFTTKGQQFLKQTRKQRNLPILTKRAKATGRIAELEERAAIIYAQPLLTHARNSAIKAEFTPPIQLNKY
;
A
#
# COMPACT_ATOMS: atom_id res chain seq x y z
N MET A 1 21.19 5.43 -13.40
CA MET A 1 20.49 5.84 -12.16
C MET A 1 21.42 6.70 -11.32
N PRO A 2 20.93 7.68 -10.56
CA PRO A 2 21.76 8.49 -9.65
C PRO A 2 22.41 7.64 -8.56
N THR A 3 23.62 8.00 -8.12
CA THR A 3 24.39 7.27 -7.08
C THR A 3 23.61 7.12 -5.76
N ALA A 4 22.89 8.18 -5.34
CA ALA A 4 22.06 8.12 -4.15
C ALA A 4 20.97 7.05 -4.25
N THR A 5 20.33 6.89 -5.41
CA THR A 5 19.32 5.86 -5.65
C THR A 5 19.91 4.47 -5.58
N VAL A 6 21.08 4.25 -6.20
CA VAL A 6 21.78 2.96 -6.17
C VAL A 6 22.16 2.58 -4.73
N ASN A 7 22.70 3.54 -3.97
CA ASN A 7 23.07 3.32 -2.57
C ASN A 7 21.86 2.96 -1.71
N LEU A 8 20.74 3.69 -1.85
CA LEU A 8 19.52 3.40 -1.10
C LEU A 8 18.95 2.01 -1.42
N LEU A 9 18.88 1.64 -2.70
CA LEU A 9 18.40 0.31 -3.11
C LEU A 9 19.31 -0.81 -2.61
N THR A 10 20.63 -0.63 -2.73
CA THR A 10 21.62 -1.61 -2.29
C THR A 10 21.57 -1.79 -0.77
N ASN A 11 21.46 -0.70 -0.02
CA ASN A 11 21.32 -0.75 1.44
C ASN A 11 20.01 -1.45 1.84
N TYR A 12 18.89 -1.08 1.20
CA TYR A 12 17.60 -1.71 1.44
C TYR A 12 17.66 -3.23 1.23
N GLN A 13 18.22 -3.67 0.09
CA GLN A 13 18.36 -5.09 -0.23
C GLN A 13 19.30 -5.80 0.74
N LYS A 14 20.40 -5.16 1.16
CA LYS A 14 21.36 -5.72 2.12
C LYS A 14 20.73 -5.94 3.50
N GLU A 15 19.92 -4.98 3.96
CA GLU A 15 19.23 -5.02 5.25
C GLU A 15 18.05 -5.99 5.26
N ASN A 16 17.19 -5.92 4.24
CA ASN A 16 15.93 -6.66 4.20
C ASN A 16 16.02 -8.01 3.49
N LYS A 17 17.14 -8.30 2.83
CA LYS A 17 17.41 -9.52 2.05
C LYS A 17 16.46 -9.76 0.87
N LEU A 18 15.65 -8.77 0.51
CA LEU A 18 14.73 -8.84 -0.62
C LEU A 18 14.51 -7.46 -1.25
N LEU A 19 13.99 -7.50 -2.47
CA LEU A 19 13.29 -6.38 -3.10
C LEU A 19 11.83 -6.82 -3.30
N HIS A 20 10.90 -5.91 -3.05
CA HIS A 20 9.48 -6.23 -3.10
C HIS A 20 9.02 -6.56 -4.52
N THR A 21 8.36 -7.71 -4.66
CA THR A 21 7.76 -8.20 -5.90
C THR A 21 6.42 -8.82 -5.57
N TRP A 22 5.51 -8.91 -6.54
CA TRP A 22 4.18 -9.48 -6.30
C TRP A 22 4.19 -10.92 -5.82
N ASP A 23 5.16 -11.73 -6.24
CA ASP A 23 5.27 -13.13 -5.81
C ASP A 23 5.51 -13.27 -4.31
N LEU A 24 6.15 -12.28 -3.67
CA LEU A 24 6.31 -12.23 -2.21
C LEU A 24 4.98 -12.03 -1.48
N TYR A 25 3.99 -11.40 -2.14
CA TYR A 25 2.67 -11.14 -1.58
C TYR A 25 1.62 -12.17 -2.01
N TYR A 26 1.90 -12.92 -3.07
CA TYR A 26 0.96 -13.84 -3.68
C TYR A 26 0.38 -14.87 -2.70
N PRO A 27 1.15 -15.46 -1.77
CA PRO A 27 0.58 -16.37 -0.76
C PRO A 27 -0.51 -15.70 0.11
N PHE A 28 -0.38 -14.41 0.43
CA PHE A 28 -1.39 -13.68 1.20
C PHE A 28 -2.64 -13.40 0.36
N VAL A 29 -2.47 -13.09 -0.93
CA VAL A 29 -3.59 -12.94 -1.88
C VAL A 29 -4.32 -14.26 -2.05
N GLN A 30 -3.59 -15.37 -2.25
CA GLN A 30 -4.14 -16.71 -2.34
C GLN A 30 -4.96 -17.06 -1.09
N TYR A 31 -4.35 -16.91 0.09
CA TYR A 31 -5.02 -17.13 1.36
C TYR A 31 -6.32 -16.32 1.45
N LYS A 32 -6.27 -15.02 1.14
CA LYS A 32 -7.42 -14.14 1.26
C LYS A 32 -8.56 -14.53 0.32
N ILE A 33 -8.26 -14.86 -0.94
CA ILE A 33 -9.29 -15.26 -1.92
C ILE A 33 -9.88 -16.63 -1.59
N LEU A 34 -9.03 -17.59 -1.19
CA LEU A 34 -9.47 -18.95 -0.89
C LEU A 34 -10.35 -18.99 0.36
N SER A 35 -9.99 -18.23 1.40
CA SER A 35 -10.70 -18.18 2.69
C SER A 35 -11.94 -17.26 2.71
N SER A 36 -12.09 -16.33 1.77
CA SER A 36 -13.25 -15.42 1.72
C SER A 36 -14.43 -16.03 0.97
N SER A 37 -15.67 -15.70 1.37
CA SER A 37 -16.87 -16.05 0.59
C SER A 37 -16.96 -15.23 -0.71
N CYS A 38 -17.81 -15.64 -1.65
CA CYS A 38 -18.04 -14.86 -2.87
C CYS A 38 -18.63 -13.49 -2.55
N GLU A 39 -19.52 -13.41 -1.56
CA GLU A 39 -20.14 -12.16 -1.08
C GLU A 39 -19.05 -11.22 -0.54
N GLN A 40 -18.18 -11.71 0.33
CA GLN A 40 -17.06 -10.92 0.87
C GLN A 40 -16.12 -10.42 -0.24
N LEU A 41 -15.85 -11.24 -1.25
CA LEU A 41 -15.01 -10.83 -2.39
C LEU A 41 -15.71 -9.81 -3.29
N ARG A 42 -17.02 -9.92 -3.48
CA ARG A 42 -17.82 -8.96 -4.23
C ARG A 42 -17.79 -7.57 -3.58
N ASP A 43 -17.64 -7.50 -2.27
CA ASP A 43 -17.57 -6.24 -1.53
C ASP A 43 -16.20 -5.56 -1.63
N ILE A 44 -15.17 -6.25 -2.12
CA ILE A 44 -13.84 -5.66 -2.34
C ILE A 44 -13.90 -4.60 -3.44
N TYR A 45 -13.20 -3.48 -3.22
CA TYR A 45 -13.13 -2.39 -4.18
C TYR A 45 -12.54 -2.83 -5.52
N GLU A 46 -13.13 -2.33 -6.62
CA GLU A 46 -12.90 -2.78 -8.01
C GLU A 46 -13.30 -4.22 -8.37
N CYS A 47 -13.80 -5.04 -7.42
CA CYS A 47 -14.36 -6.35 -7.71
C CYS A 47 -15.76 -6.19 -8.32
N GLU A 48 -15.86 -6.34 -9.64
CA GLU A 48 -17.12 -6.28 -10.37
C GLU A 48 -17.87 -7.61 -10.30
N GLU A 49 -19.18 -7.55 -10.50
CA GLU A 49 -20.06 -8.72 -10.48
C GLU A 49 -19.53 -9.83 -11.41
N GLY A 50 -19.44 -11.04 -10.86
CA GLY A 50 -18.96 -12.22 -11.55
C GLY A 50 -17.45 -12.46 -11.41
N LEU A 51 -16.68 -11.42 -11.07
CA LEU A 51 -15.22 -11.54 -10.93
C LEU A 51 -14.84 -12.35 -9.69
N GLU A 52 -15.64 -12.30 -8.62
CA GLU A 52 -15.44 -13.08 -7.40
C GLU A 52 -15.35 -14.60 -7.67
N TYR A 53 -16.17 -15.11 -8.60
CA TYR A 53 -16.15 -16.53 -8.96
C TYR A 53 -14.88 -16.87 -9.73
N ARG A 54 -14.50 -16.02 -10.70
CA ARG A 54 -13.30 -16.20 -11.51
C ARG A 54 -12.02 -16.11 -10.67
N LEU A 55 -11.99 -15.22 -9.66
CA LEU A 55 -10.88 -15.14 -8.69
C LEU A 55 -10.71 -16.50 -7.99
N LYS A 56 -11.79 -17.05 -7.42
CA LYS A 56 -11.74 -18.34 -6.69
C LYS A 56 -11.43 -19.54 -7.59
N GLU A 57 -11.87 -19.50 -8.84
CA GLU A 57 -11.59 -20.55 -9.83
C GLU A 57 -10.10 -20.58 -10.22
N THR A 58 -9.56 -19.42 -10.61
CA THR A 58 -8.21 -19.32 -11.19
C THR A 58 -7.08 -19.38 -10.15
N ILE A 59 -7.31 -18.85 -8.94
CA ILE A 59 -6.27 -18.75 -7.89
C ILE A 59 -5.77 -20.12 -7.39
N LYS A 60 -6.58 -21.17 -7.51
CA LYS A 60 -6.30 -22.53 -6.98
C LYS A 60 -5.14 -23.23 -7.69
N PHE A 61 -4.94 -22.91 -8.96
CA PHE A 61 -4.05 -23.67 -9.85
C PHE A 61 -2.88 -22.84 -10.39
N ALA A 62 -2.89 -21.53 -10.18
CA ALA A 62 -1.84 -20.64 -10.67
C ALA A 62 -0.61 -20.66 -9.74
N PRO A 63 0.58 -21.05 -10.24
CA PRO A 63 1.77 -21.23 -9.41
C PRO A 63 2.46 -19.91 -9.04
N THR A 64 2.33 -18.88 -9.88
CA THR A 64 2.90 -17.54 -9.63
C THR A 64 1.83 -16.46 -9.74
N TYR A 65 2.13 -15.26 -9.23
CA TYR A 65 1.25 -14.11 -9.40
C TYR A 65 1.03 -13.76 -10.87
N THR A 66 2.10 -13.85 -11.67
CA THR A 66 2.05 -13.51 -13.08
C THR A 66 1.11 -14.45 -13.83
N ASP A 67 1.24 -15.76 -13.59
CA ASP A 67 0.37 -16.77 -14.19
C ASP A 67 -1.09 -16.56 -13.78
N TRP A 68 -1.32 -16.22 -12.51
CA TRP A 68 -2.66 -15.93 -12.03
C TRP A 68 -3.30 -14.72 -12.73
N ILE A 69 -2.57 -13.62 -12.88
CA ILE A 69 -3.05 -12.44 -13.60
C ILE A 69 -3.35 -12.76 -15.07
N ASP A 70 -2.54 -13.61 -15.71
CA ASP A 70 -2.78 -14.02 -17.10
C ASP A 70 -4.02 -14.90 -17.26
N LEU A 71 -4.30 -15.80 -16.31
CA LEU A 71 -5.54 -16.58 -16.27
C LEU A 71 -6.76 -15.70 -15.97
N LEU A 72 -6.61 -14.73 -15.07
CA LEU A 72 -7.70 -13.84 -14.66
C LEU A 72 -8.07 -12.84 -15.75
N LYS A 73 -7.10 -12.41 -16.57
CA LYS A 73 -7.26 -11.44 -17.66
C LYS A 73 -8.37 -11.85 -18.63
N THR A 74 -9.20 -10.87 -18.98
CA THR A 74 -10.22 -11.00 -20.02
C THR A 74 -10.15 -9.78 -20.94
N LYS A 75 -10.95 -9.76 -22.02
CA LYS A 75 -11.09 -8.54 -22.85
C LYS A 75 -11.65 -7.35 -22.06
N ARG A 76 -12.43 -7.60 -20.99
CA ARG A 76 -13.07 -6.58 -20.16
C ARG A 76 -12.11 -5.96 -19.13
N TYR A 77 -11.14 -6.73 -18.63
CA TYR A 77 -10.26 -6.30 -17.54
C TYR A 77 -8.79 -6.24 -17.96
N THR A 78 -8.22 -5.03 -17.92
CA THR A 78 -6.79 -4.81 -18.17
C THR A 78 -5.94 -5.38 -17.04
N ARG A 79 -4.67 -5.71 -17.33
CA ARG A 79 -3.71 -6.16 -16.31
C ARG A 79 -3.57 -5.17 -15.16
N THR A 80 -3.51 -3.87 -15.45
CA THR A 80 -3.36 -2.83 -14.43
C THR A 80 -4.56 -2.76 -13.49
N ARG A 81 -5.78 -2.97 -13.99
CA ARG A 81 -6.97 -3.06 -13.15
C ARG A 81 -6.94 -4.29 -12.25
N LEU A 82 -6.59 -5.45 -12.80
CA LEU A 82 -6.47 -6.68 -12.01
C LEU A 82 -5.39 -6.59 -10.94
N GLN A 83 -4.30 -5.89 -11.22
CA GLN A 83 -3.26 -5.57 -10.23
C GLN A 83 -3.80 -4.70 -9.10
N ARG A 84 -4.59 -3.65 -9.39
CA ARG A 84 -5.24 -2.84 -8.35
C ARG A 84 -6.24 -3.63 -7.53
N LEU A 85 -7.06 -4.47 -8.17
CA LEU A 85 -7.95 -5.40 -7.47
C LEU A 85 -7.16 -6.32 -6.53
N ALA A 86 -6.04 -6.88 -6.98
CA ALA A 86 -5.18 -7.71 -6.13
C ALA A 86 -4.65 -6.92 -4.92
N THR A 87 -4.32 -5.63 -5.08
CA THR A 87 -3.98 -4.75 -3.96
C THR A 87 -5.16 -4.60 -2.99
N HIS A 88 -6.37 -4.33 -3.48
CA HIS A 88 -7.55 -4.19 -2.61
C HIS A 88 -7.95 -5.49 -1.92
N VAL A 89 -7.75 -6.65 -2.56
CA VAL A 89 -7.89 -7.96 -1.93
C VAL A 89 -6.85 -8.09 -0.81
N LEU A 90 -5.57 -7.83 -1.11
CA LEU A 90 -4.47 -7.92 -0.16
C LEU A 90 -4.68 -7.01 1.06
N THR A 91 -5.17 -5.80 0.85
CA THR A 91 -5.47 -4.82 1.90
C THR A 91 -6.88 -4.93 2.46
N ASN A 92 -7.67 -5.92 2.04
CA ASN A 92 -9.08 -6.09 2.40
C ASN A 92 -9.88 -4.78 2.34
N THR A 93 -9.72 -4.01 1.27
CA THR A 93 -10.36 -2.70 1.11
C THR A 93 -11.69 -2.86 0.43
N THR A 94 -12.77 -2.52 1.16
CA THR A 94 -14.14 -2.66 0.65
C THR A 94 -14.59 -1.44 -0.14
N LYS A 95 -15.66 -1.61 -0.93
CA LYS A 95 -16.34 -0.53 -1.64
C LYS A 95 -16.87 0.53 -0.69
N GLU A 96 -17.46 0.11 0.43
CA GLU A 96 -17.98 1.00 1.46
C GLU A 96 -16.89 1.82 2.15
N GLU A 97 -15.76 1.18 2.50
CA GLU A 97 -14.61 1.89 3.08
C GLU A 97 -14.08 2.97 2.12
N MET A 98 -13.96 2.64 0.83
CA MET A 98 -13.49 3.58 -0.18
C MET A 98 -14.48 4.73 -0.42
N GLN A 99 -15.78 4.44 -0.46
CA GLN A 99 -16.82 5.46 -0.59
C GLN A 99 -16.82 6.39 0.62
N SER A 100 -16.69 5.83 1.83
CA SER A 100 -16.59 6.60 3.07
C SER A 100 -15.35 7.50 3.09
N ALA A 101 -14.18 6.95 2.68
CA ALA A 101 -12.95 7.71 2.56
C ALA A 101 -13.05 8.86 1.54
N HIS A 102 -13.71 8.62 0.41
CA HIS A 102 -13.94 9.65 -0.59
C HIS A 102 -14.87 10.75 -0.08
N SER A 103 -15.96 10.37 0.59
CA SER A 103 -16.96 11.30 1.12
C SER A 103 -16.40 12.16 2.26
N GLU A 104 -15.56 11.57 3.11
CA GLU A 104 -14.90 12.26 4.21
C GLU A 104 -13.81 13.23 3.73
N GLY A 105 -13.10 12.87 2.65
CA GLY A 105 -12.02 13.66 2.09
C GLY A 105 -10.73 13.64 2.93
N LEU A 106 -9.75 14.42 2.48
CA LEU A 106 -8.45 14.52 3.16
C LEU A 106 -8.56 15.38 4.42
N ARG A 107 -8.21 14.82 5.58
CA ARG A 107 -8.16 15.55 6.86
C ARG A 107 -6.80 16.16 7.18
N HIS A 108 -5.75 15.66 6.56
CA HIS A 108 -4.38 16.08 6.84
C HIS A 108 -3.45 15.79 5.66
N ILE A 109 -2.25 16.35 5.72
CA ILE A 109 -1.14 16.04 4.83
C ILE A 109 -0.06 15.35 5.67
N GLN A 110 0.25 14.09 5.37
CA GLN A 110 1.34 13.36 6.03
C GLN A 110 2.70 13.81 5.45
N LEU A 111 3.58 14.37 6.30
CA LEU A 111 4.92 14.75 5.89
C LEU A 111 5.85 13.55 5.99
N LEU A 112 6.42 13.12 4.85
CA LEU A 112 7.34 11.98 4.78
C LEU A 112 8.81 12.39 4.93
N GLY A 113 9.17 13.57 4.41
CA GLY A 113 10.53 14.10 4.50
C GLY A 113 10.64 15.51 3.94
N PHE A 114 11.73 16.20 4.26
CA PHE A 114 12.02 17.54 3.77
C PHE A 114 13.52 17.86 3.77
N THR A 115 13.91 18.80 2.93
CA THR A 115 15.23 19.44 2.95
C THR A 115 15.22 20.70 3.82
N THR A 116 16.38 21.31 4.07
CA THR A 116 16.46 22.62 4.76
C THR A 116 15.60 23.70 4.08
N LYS A 117 15.61 23.77 2.73
CA LYS A 117 14.76 24.69 1.96
C LYS A 117 13.27 24.33 2.12
N GLY A 118 12.96 23.03 2.10
CA GLY A 118 11.61 22.53 2.36
C GLY A 118 11.12 22.94 3.75
N GLN A 119 11.95 22.82 4.78
CA GLN A 119 11.61 23.21 6.16
C GLN A 119 11.25 24.70 6.25
N GLN A 120 12.05 25.58 5.64
CA GLN A 120 11.79 27.01 5.59
C GLN A 120 10.47 27.33 4.89
N PHE A 121 10.23 26.69 3.73
CA PHE A 121 8.96 26.81 3.01
C PHE A 121 7.77 26.32 3.85
N LEU A 122 7.93 25.21 4.56
CA LEU A 122 6.88 24.66 5.42
C LEU A 122 6.53 25.62 6.57
N LYS A 123 7.53 26.31 7.12
CA LYS A 123 7.33 27.32 8.17
C LYS A 123 6.61 28.56 7.63
N GLN A 124 7.02 29.06 6.46
CA GLN A 124 6.46 30.26 5.82
C GLN A 124 4.98 30.09 5.46
N THR A 125 4.62 28.94 4.89
CA THR A 125 3.26 28.70 4.40
C THR A 125 2.29 28.20 5.47
N ARG A 126 2.73 28.03 6.73
CA ARG A 126 1.92 27.42 7.81
C ARG A 126 0.56 28.11 8.01
N LYS A 127 0.50 29.45 7.92
CA LYS A 127 -0.72 30.24 8.13
C LYS A 127 -1.68 30.25 6.93
N GLN A 128 -1.24 29.78 5.76
CA GLN A 128 -1.99 29.85 4.50
C GLN A 128 -2.67 28.51 4.15
N ARG A 129 -2.52 27.48 4.99
CA ARG A 129 -2.97 26.12 4.68
C ARG A 129 -4.34 25.84 5.27
N ASN A 130 -5.17 25.19 4.46
CA ASN A 130 -6.49 24.73 4.87
C ASN A 130 -6.46 23.34 5.52
N LEU A 131 -5.35 22.58 5.35
CA LEU A 131 -5.16 21.28 5.96
C LEU A 131 -3.92 21.26 6.86
N PRO A 132 -4.01 20.62 8.05
CA PRO A 132 -2.87 20.44 8.93
C PRO A 132 -1.84 19.50 8.28
N ILE A 133 -0.56 19.83 8.45
CA ILE A 133 0.53 18.91 8.09
C ILE A 133 0.94 18.15 9.34
N LEU A 134 0.92 16.82 9.27
CA LEU A 134 1.33 15.94 10.36
C LEU A 134 2.76 15.46 10.15
N THR A 135 3.56 15.57 11.20
CA THR A 135 4.90 14.98 11.29
C THR A 135 4.92 13.69 12.10
N LYS A 136 3.83 13.40 12.83
CA LYS A 136 3.66 12.16 13.59
C LYS A 136 2.41 11.48 13.08
N ARG A 137 2.57 10.30 12.49
CA ARG A 137 1.46 9.51 11.94
C ARG A 137 0.42 9.14 12.99
N ALA A 138 0.81 8.96 14.25
CA ALA A 138 -0.11 8.69 15.37
C ALA A 138 -1.19 9.79 15.61
N LYS A 139 -1.08 10.94 14.96
CA LYS A 139 -2.12 12.01 15.00
C LYS A 139 -3.06 11.97 13.79
N ALA A 140 -2.79 11.12 12.80
CA ALA A 140 -3.61 10.97 11.62
C ALA A 140 -4.95 10.36 12.02
N THR A 141 -6.03 10.88 11.46
CA THR A 141 -7.39 10.39 11.70
C THR A 141 -8.16 10.34 10.40
N GLY A 142 -9.25 9.58 10.40
CA GLY A 142 -10.13 9.44 9.27
C GLY A 142 -9.88 8.18 8.44
N ARG A 143 -10.82 7.86 7.55
CA ARG A 143 -10.78 6.60 6.78
C ARG A 143 -9.53 6.48 5.90
N ILE A 144 -9.05 7.58 5.32
CA ILE A 144 -7.83 7.55 4.50
C ILE A 144 -6.61 7.15 5.37
N ALA A 145 -6.49 7.68 6.59
CA ALA A 145 -5.39 7.34 7.49
C ALA A 145 -5.40 5.84 7.85
N GLU A 146 -6.59 5.29 8.14
CA GLU A 146 -6.80 3.87 8.44
C GLU A 146 -6.37 2.98 7.26
N LEU A 147 -6.77 3.36 6.03
CA LEU A 147 -6.38 2.64 4.80
C LEU A 147 -4.87 2.68 4.58
N GLU A 148 -4.24 3.84 4.73
CA GLU A 148 -2.80 3.99 4.54
C GLU A 148 -1.99 3.21 5.58
N GLU A 149 -2.43 3.19 6.84
CA GLU A 149 -1.76 2.43 7.90
C GLU A 149 -1.84 0.93 7.63
N ARG A 150 -3.05 0.44 7.29
CA ARG A 150 -3.26 -0.95 6.91
C ARG A 150 -2.37 -1.34 5.72
N ALA A 151 -2.28 -0.50 4.70
CA ALA A 151 -1.42 -0.75 3.54
C ALA A 151 0.06 -0.84 3.93
N ALA A 152 0.55 0.06 4.78
CA ALA A 152 1.95 0.07 5.23
C ALA A 152 2.30 -1.18 6.05
N ILE A 153 1.41 -1.59 6.96
CA ILE A 153 1.59 -2.82 7.76
C ILE A 153 1.62 -4.05 6.86
N ILE A 154 0.73 -4.11 5.87
CA ILE A 154 0.65 -5.25 4.93
C ILE A 154 1.86 -5.29 4.01
N TYR A 155 2.35 -4.13 3.56
CA TYR A 155 3.57 -4.02 2.75
C TYR A 155 4.79 -4.63 3.45
N ALA A 156 4.88 -4.52 4.79
CA ALA A 156 5.98 -5.07 5.57
C ALA A 156 5.92 -6.60 5.80
N GLN A 157 4.80 -7.27 5.48
CA GLN A 157 4.60 -8.68 5.85
C GLN A 157 5.60 -9.68 5.25
N PRO A 158 6.07 -9.53 4.00
CA PRO A 158 7.08 -10.43 3.45
C PRO A 158 8.46 -10.33 4.09
N LEU A 159 8.71 -9.28 4.90
CA LEU A 159 9.99 -9.10 5.57
C LEU A 159 10.17 -10.10 6.72
N LEU A 160 11.42 -10.43 7.02
CA LEU A 160 11.79 -11.21 8.22
C LEU A 160 11.31 -10.50 9.49
N THR A 161 10.94 -11.26 10.53
CA THR A 161 10.29 -10.75 11.75
C THR A 161 10.94 -9.48 12.33
N HIS A 162 12.27 -9.46 12.48
CA HIS A 162 12.96 -8.28 13.00
C HIS A 162 12.84 -7.07 12.06
N ALA A 163 13.06 -7.26 10.76
CA ALA A 163 12.96 -6.23 9.74
C ALA A 163 11.51 -5.73 9.58
N ARG A 164 10.52 -6.62 9.61
CA ARG A 164 9.09 -6.29 9.62
C ARG A 164 8.73 -5.40 10.81
N ASN A 165 9.14 -5.79 12.02
CA ASN A 165 8.85 -5.02 13.22
C ASN A 165 9.54 -3.65 13.19
N SER A 166 10.76 -3.58 12.63
CA SER A 166 11.46 -2.32 12.42
C SER A 166 10.74 -1.43 11.40
N ALA A 167 10.31 -1.98 10.27
CA ALA A 167 9.58 -1.26 9.22
C ALA A 167 8.23 -0.72 9.74
N ILE A 168 7.45 -1.54 10.45
CA ILE A 168 6.18 -1.09 11.05
C ILE A 168 6.41 0.03 12.07
N LYS A 169 7.46 -0.07 12.91
CA LYS A 169 7.80 1.01 13.83
C LYS A 169 8.23 2.28 13.10
N ALA A 170 8.94 2.14 11.98
CA ALA A 170 9.43 3.27 11.18
C ALA A 170 8.27 4.14 10.64
N GLU A 171 7.09 3.56 10.38
CA GLU A 171 5.90 4.30 9.95
C GLU A 171 5.41 5.35 10.97
N PHE A 172 5.78 5.20 12.24
CA PHE A 172 5.42 6.12 13.32
C PHE A 172 6.57 7.07 13.71
N THR A 173 7.69 7.02 13.00
CA THR A 173 8.85 7.88 13.27
C THR A 173 8.69 9.27 12.61
N PRO A 174 9.42 10.30 13.09
CA PRO A 174 9.41 11.61 12.47
C PRO A 174 9.87 11.58 11.00
N PRO A 175 9.45 12.57 10.18
CA PRO A 175 9.85 12.68 8.78
C PRO A 175 11.37 12.72 8.60
N ILE A 176 11.82 12.18 7.47
CA ILE A 176 13.23 12.18 7.08
C ILE A 176 13.70 13.62 6.85
N GLN A 177 14.77 14.01 7.54
CA GLN A 177 15.41 15.31 7.36
C GLN A 177 16.67 15.13 6.50
N LEU A 178 16.61 15.61 5.27
CA LEU A 178 17.77 15.65 4.40
C LEU A 178 18.58 16.91 4.72
N ASN A 179 19.50 16.77 5.66
CA ASN A 179 20.56 17.76 5.84
C ASN A 179 21.51 17.63 4.66
N LYS A 180 21.74 18.73 3.95
CA LYS A 180 22.70 18.78 2.83
C LYS A 180 24.03 18.14 3.27
N TYR A 181 24.52 17.20 2.45
CA TYR A 181 25.96 17.03 2.27
C TYR A 181 26.54 18.34 1.73
#